data_AF-X0URB0-F1
#
_entry.id   AF-X0URB0-F1
#
_cell.length_a   1.000
_cell.length_b   1.000
_cell.length_c   1.000
_cell.angle_alpha   90.00
_cell.angle_beta   90.00
_cell.angle_gamma   90.00
#
_symmetry.space_group_name_H-M   'P 1'
#
loop_
_entity.id
_entity.type
_entity.pdbx_description
1 polymer ?
#
loop_
_entity_poly.entity_id
_entity_poly.type
_entity_poly.pdbx_seq_one_letter_code
_entity_poly.pdbx_strand_id
1 'polypeptide(L)'
;SKYKIWIDPQHGYNIAQAEISRGGEGTEFGNDREISISTYLRNVQFKKIDDVWVTMEADYGFYRKMVAGDFESSDHHCKRTEFVLNPDHEALGSFETNFIRNGASTNLIGTPGILYTWQDGQVVDEKGRKVDLEKVKAKSKKVKVKRRK
;
A
#
# COMPACT_ATOMS: atom_id res chain seq x y z
N SER A 1 -2.57 -17.56 -11.21
CA SER A 1 -2.80 -16.14 -11.55
C SER A 1 -2.40 -15.88 -12.98
N LYS A 2 -3.11 -14.99 -13.69
CA LYS A 2 -2.79 -14.53 -15.04
C LYS A 2 -2.63 -13.01 -14.99
N TYR A 3 -1.65 -12.47 -15.70
CA TYR A 3 -1.45 -11.04 -15.80
C TYR A 3 -1.09 -10.64 -17.23
N LYS A 4 -1.55 -9.45 -17.62
CA LYS A 4 -1.13 -8.74 -18.82
C LYS A 4 -0.71 -7.36 -18.39
N ILE A 5 0.48 -6.95 -18.82
CA ILE A 5 1.04 -5.64 -18.48
C ILE A 5 1.54 -5.04 -19.78
N TRP A 6 1.15 -3.80 -20.03
CA TRP A 6 1.62 -3.02 -21.17
C TRP A 6 2.61 -2.00 -20.65
N ILE A 7 3.83 -2.05 -21.19
CA ILE A 7 4.93 -1.17 -20.83
C ILE A 7 5.13 -0.17 -21.96
N ASP A 8 5.23 1.11 -21.61
CA ASP A 8 5.41 2.19 -22.57
C ASP A 8 6.87 2.63 -22.65
N PRO A 9 7.61 2.26 -23.72
CA PRO A 9 9.01 2.63 -23.85
C PRO A 9 9.23 4.13 -24.10
N GLN A 10 8.23 4.86 -24.62
CA GLN A 10 8.34 6.30 -24.87
C GLN A 10 8.25 7.08 -23.55
N HIS A 11 7.55 6.53 -22.57
CA HIS A 11 7.33 7.13 -21.25
C HIS A 11 8.19 6.48 -20.15
N GLY A 12 9.43 6.08 -20.46
CA GLY A 12 10.39 5.59 -19.47
C GLY A 12 10.11 4.17 -18.96
N TYR A 13 9.49 3.33 -19.80
CA TYR A 13 9.09 1.95 -19.44
C TYR A 13 8.10 1.89 -18.27
N ASN A 14 7.26 2.91 -18.13
CA ASN A 14 6.17 2.91 -17.17
C ASN A 14 5.02 1.97 -17.61
N ILE A 15 4.20 1.53 -16.65
CA ILE A 15 3.01 0.72 -16.92
C ILE A 15 1.91 1.62 -17.49
N ALA A 16 1.54 1.40 -18.76
CA ALA A 16 0.45 2.10 -19.42
C ALA A 16 -0.92 1.42 -19.25
N GLN A 17 -0.91 0.11 -19.01
CA GLN A 17 -2.10 -0.68 -18.70
C GLN A 17 -1.69 -1.93 -17.92
N ALA A 18 -2.57 -2.41 -17.05
CA ALA A 18 -2.43 -3.71 -16.42
C ALA A 18 -3.79 -4.39 -16.26
N GLU A 19 -3.80 -5.70 -16.44
CA GLU A 19 -4.93 -6.57 -16.12
C GLU A 19 -4.37 -7.76 -15.34
N ILE A 20 -4.90 -8.00 -14.15
CA ILE A 20 -4.44 -9.05 -13.26
C ILE A 20 -5.65 -9.85 -12.84
N SER A 21 -5.64 -11.16 -13.05
CA SER A 21 -6.67 -12.06 -12.52
C SER A 21 -6.03 -13.19 -11.72
N ARG A 22 -6.68 -13.55 -10.61
CA ARG A 22 -6.26 -14.62 -9.71
C ARG A 22 -7.51 -15.32 -9.15
N GLY A 23 -7.34 -16.58 -8.76
CA GLY A 23 -8.46 -17.48 -8.41
C GLY A 23 -9.03 -18.24 -9.63
N GLY A 24 -10.11 -18.99 -9.40
CA GLY A 24 -10.73 -19.90 -10.38
C GLY A 24 -11.36 -21.13 -9.71
N GLU A 25 -12.11 -21.93 -10.47
CA GLU A 25 -12.75 -23.16 -9.94
C GLU A 25 -11.74 -24.06 -9.20
N GLY A 26 -12.10 -24.47 -7.99
CA GLY A 26 -11.29 -25.38 -7.17
C GLY A 26 -10.11 -24.75 -6.43
N THR A 27 -10.00 -23.41 -6.39
CA THR A 27 -8.91 -22.72 -5.68
C THR A 27 -9.45 -21.91 -4.50
N GLU A 28 -9.17 -22.34 -3.27
CA GLU A 28 -9.28 -21.46 -2.10
C GLU A 28 -8.25 -20.35 -2.24
N PHE A 29 -8.69 -19.09 -2.28
CA PHE A 29 -7.81 -17.97 -2.57
C PHE A 29 -8.02 -16.82 -1.57
N GLY A 30 -6.92 -16.37 -0.94
CA GLY A 30 -6.98 -15.29 0.05
C GLY A 30 -7.40 -15.77 1.44
N ASN A 31 -8.20 -14.97 2.13
CA ASN A 31 -8.99 -15.41 3.28
C ASN A 31 -10.12 -16.34 2.80
N ASP A 32 -10.66 -17.20 3.67
CA ASP A 32 -11.60 -18.31 3.41
C ASP A 32 -12.92 -17.94 2.67
N ARG A 33 -13.05 -16.71 2.19
CA ARG A 33 -14.26 -16.14 1.59
C ARG A 33 -14.09 -15.67 0.14
N GLU A 34 -12.90 -15.64 -0.48
CA GLU A 34 -12.69 -15.13 -1.85
C GLU A 34 -12.45 -16.28 -2.87
N ILE A 35 -13.20 -16.33 -3.97
CA ILE A 35 -13.07 -17.31 -5.07
C ILE A 35 -12.12 -16.78 -6.16
N SER A 36 -12.31 -15.52 -6.54
CA SER A 36 -11.57 -14.90 -7.62
C SER A 36 -11.57 -13.39 -7.48
N ILE A 37 -10.50 -12.77 -7.96
CA ILE A 37 -10.41 -11.32 -8.10
C ILE A 37 -9.70 -10.98 -9.40
N SER A 38 -10.25 -9.99 -10.09
CA SER A 38 -9.67 -9.35 -11.26
C SER A 38 -9.45 -7.88 -10.95
N THR A 39 -8.27 -7.36 -11.28
CA THR A 39 -7.92 -5.94 -11.11
C THR A 39 -7.50 -5.40 -12.47
N TYR A 40 -7.72 -4.10 -12.67
CA TYR A 40 -7.28 -3.44 -13.89
C TYR A 40 -6.73 -2.04 -13.60
N LEU A 41 -5.86 -1.57 -14.49
CA LEU A 41 -5.33 -0.22 -14.60
C LEU A 41 -5.37 0.14 -16.08
N ARG A 42 -6.01 1.25 -16.45
CA ARG A 42 -6.17 1.70 -17.84
C ARG A 42 -6.18 3.22 -17.92
N ASN A 43 -6.22 3.75 -19.15
CA ASN A 43 -6.28 5.18 -19.43
C ASN A 43 -5.18 5.97 -18.70
N VAL A 44 -3.98 5.39 -18.61
CA VAL A 44 -2.85 5.98 -17.91
C VAL A 44 -2.31 7.15 -18.72
N GLN A 45 -2.24 8.33 -18.10
CA GLN A 45 -1.62 9.52 -18.68
C GLN A 45 -0.33 9.85 -17.96
N PHE A 46 0.70 10.18 -18.74
CA PHE A 46 2.02 10.54 -18.23
C PHE A 46 2.29 12.02 -18.42
N LYS A 47 3.09 12.59 -17.52
CA LYS A 47 3.69 13.91 -17.69
C LYS A 47 5.19 13.80 -17.41
N LYS A 48 6.00 14.43 -18.25
CA LYS A 48 7.42 14.59 -17.97
C LYS A 48 7.59 15.76 -17.00
N ILE A 49 8.15 15.48 -15.84
CA ILE A 49 8.46 16.48 -14.80
C ILE A 49 9.97 16.37 -14.58
N ASP A 50 10.67 17.46 -14.89
CA ASP A 50 12.11 17.47 -15.11
C ASP A 50 12.53 16.40 -16.14
N ASP A 51 13.31 15.40 -15.74
CA ASP A 51 13.73 14.29 -16.61
C ASP A 51 13.05 12.95 -16.27
N VAL A 52 11.98 12.97 -15.49
CA VAL A 52 11.26 11.76 -15.05
C VAL A 52 9.85 11.74 -15.61
N TRP A 53 9.45 10.60 -16.17
CA TRP A 53 8.07 10.34 -16.55
C TRP A 53 7.24 9.90 -15.34
N VAL A 54 6.18 10.65 -15.05
CA VAL A 54 5.31 10.43 -13.90
C VAL A 54 3.89 10.13 -14.37
N THR A 55 3.27 9.09 -13.83
CA THR A 55 1.82 8.86 -14.00
C THR A 55 1.03 9.96 -13.31
N MET A 56 0.23 10.69 -14.06
CA MET A 56 -0.59 11.80 -13.55
C MET A 56 -2.07 11.44 -13.44
N GLU A 57 -2.55 10.52 -14.27
CA GLU A 57 -3.96 10.17 -14.30
C GLU A 57 -4.10 8.69 -14.66
N ALA A 58 -5.08 8.01 -14.08
CA ALA A 58 -5.44 6.65 -14.46
C ALA A 58 -6.83 6.26 -13.95
N ASP A 59 -7.44 5.31 -14.64
CA ASP A 59 -8.59 4.56 -14.14
C ASP A 59 -8.11 3.22 -13.62
N TYR A 60 -8.57 2.83 -12.45
CA TYR A 60 -8.26 1.52 -11.87
C TYR A 60 -9.45 0.96 -11.12
N GLY A 61 -9.49 -0.35 -10.98
CA GLY A 61 -10.60 -0.99 -10.32
C GLY A 61 -10.37 -2.46 -10.09
N PHE A 62 -11.37 -3.10 -9.50
CA PHE A 62 -11.40 -4.52 -9.32
C PHE A 62 -12.82 -5.07 -9.34
N TYR A 63 -12.88 -6.38 -9.53
CA TYR A 63 -14.07 -7.20 -9.36
C TYR A 63 -13.66 -8.47 -8.62
N ARG A 64 -14.35 -8.82 -7.53
CA ARG A 64 -14.14 -10.06 -6.79
C ARG A 64 -15.43 -10.83 -6.57
N LYS A 65 -15.31 -12.15 -6.57
CA LYS A 65 -16.38 -13.10 -6.24
C LYS A 65 -16.06 -13.80 -4.93
N MET A 66 -17.05 -13.97 -4.08
CA MET A 66 -16.94 -14.57 -2.76
C MET A 66 -17.55 -15.98 -2.75
N VAL A 67 -17.13 -16.81 -1.79
CA VAL A 67 -17.58 -18.22 -1.66
C VAL A 67 -19.09 -18.36 -1.53
N ALA A 68 -19.75 -17.39 -0.87
CA ALA A 68 -21.20 -17.37 -0.66
C ALA A 68 -22.01 -16.94 -1.90
N GLY A 69 -21.37 -16.68 -3.04
CA GLY A 69 -22.03 -16.18 -4.26
C GLY A 69 -22.12 -14.65 -4.34
N ASP A 70 -21.79 -13.94 -3.26
CA ASP A 70 -21.66 -12.48 -3.26
C ASP A 70 -20.54 -12.01 -4.19
N PHE A 71 -20.65 -10.77 -4.66
CA PHE A 71 -19.60 -10.12 -5.43
C PHE A 71 -19.39 -8.68 -4.96
N GLU A 72 -18.21 -8.16 -5.22
CA GLU A 72 -17.89 -6.75 -5.03
C GLU A 72 -17.14 -6.25 -6.25
N SER A 73 -17.46 -5.03 -6.68
CA SER A 73 -16.71 -4.30 -7.70
C SER A 73 -16.43 -2.89 -7.25
N SER A 74 -15.31 -2.35 -7.72
CA SER A 74 -14.98 -0.94 -7.53
C SER A 74 -14.28 -0.40 -8.76
N ASP A 75 -14.66 0.82 -9.13
CA ASP A 75 -14.07 1.57 -10.23
C ASP A 75 -13.66 2.95 -9.68
N HIS A 76 -12.43 3.34 -9.98
CA HIS A 76 -11.83 4.57 -9.48
C HIS A 76 -11.19 5.33 -10.63
N HIS A 77 -11.33 6.65 -10.56
CA HIS A 77 -10.57 7.59 -11.37
C HIS A 77 -9.66 8.39 -10.44
N CYS A 78 -8.36 8.42 -10.73
CA CYS A 78 -7.40 9.19 -9.95
C CYS A 78 -6.64 10.14 -10.87
N LYS A 79 -6.62 11.42 -10.48
CA LYS A 79 -5.87 12.49 -11.15
C LYS A 79 -5.03 13.24 -10.13
N ARG A 80 -3.74 13.33 -10.37
CA ARG A 80 -2.81 14.19 -9.63
C ARG A 80 -2.89 15.59 -10.21
N THR A 81 -3.18 16.58 -9.38
CA THR A 81 -3.19 18.00 -9.79
C THR A 81 -1.79 18.59 -9.78
N GLU A 82 -0.96 18.19 -8.82
CA GLU A 82 0.39 18.69 -8.61
C GLU A 82 1.33 17.55 -8.22
N PHE A 83 2.62 17.71 -8.55
CA PHE A 83 3.67 16.78 -8.17
C PHE A 83 5.00 17.54 -8.10
N VAL A 84 5.67 17.45 -6.96
CA VAL A 84 7.03 17.98 -6.75
C VAL A 84 7.97 16.81 -6.62
N LEU A 85 8.92 16.70 -7.57
CA LEU A 85 9.95 15.67 -7.52
C LEU A 85 11.06 16.14 -6.55
N ASN A 86 11.47 15.26 -5.63
CA ASN A 86 12.51 15.53 -4.63
C ASN A 86 12.30 16.87 -3.89
N PRO A 87 11.16 17.08 -3.22
CA PRO A 87 10.95 18.30 -2.47
C PRO A 87 11.96 18.42 -1.32
N ASP A 88 12.21 19.65 -0.87
CA ASP A 88 12.98 19.89 0.35
C ASP A 88 12.20 19.38 1.57
N HIS A 89 12.51 18.15 1.98
CA HIS A 89 11.82 17.48 3.08
C HIS A 89 12.08 18.12 4.44
N GLU A 90 13.21 18.80 4.62
CA GLU A 90 13.53 19.53 5.83
C GLU A 90 12.66 20.79 5.92
N ALA A 91 12.61 21.57 4.84
CA ALA A 91 11.73 22.74 4.78
C ALA A 91 10.24 22.38 4.89
N LEU A 92 9.84 21.23 4.37
CA LEU A 92 8.46 20.72 4.49
C LEU A 92 8.14 20.10 5.85
N GLY A 93 9.13 19.86 6.72
CA GLY A 93 8.91 19.13 7.97
C GLY A 93 8.28 17.75 7.73
N SER A 94 8.63 17.06 6.64
CA SER A 94 7.92 15.85 6.17
C SER A 94 7.90 14.69 7.17
N PHE A 95 8.81 14.72 8.14
CA PHE A 95 8.97 13.70 9.18
C PHE A 95 8.71 14.23 10.59
N GLU A 96 8.21 15.46 10.72
CA GLU A 96 7.75 15.97 12.01
C GLU A 96 6.57 15.15 12.50
N THR A 97 6.46 14.98 13.82
CA THR A 97 5.38 14.20 14.45
C THR A 97 4.56 15.04 15.43
N ASN A 98 4.80 16.36 15.45
CA ASN A 98 4.11 17.35 16.27
C ASN A 98 2.59 17.40 15.99
N PHE A 99 2.16 17.06 14.78
CA PHE A 99 0.73 17.00 14.42
C PHE A 99 0.01 15.77 14.96
N ILE A 100 0.74 14.74 15.43
CA ILE A 100 0.14 13.52 15.97
C ILE A 100 -0.39 13.82 17.37
N ARG A 101 -1.72 13.75 17.52
CA ARG A 101 -2.39 14.02 18.80
C ARG A 101 -2.07 12.93 19.82
N ASN A 102 -1.91 13.33 21.09
CA ASN A 102 -1.82 12.38 22.20
C ASN A 102 -3.06 11.47 22.22
N GLY A 103 -2.84 10.18 22.47
CA GLY A 103 -3.87 9.14 22.42
C GLY A 103 -4.11 8.55 21.03
N ALA A 104 -3.43 9.03 19.97
CA ALA A 104 -3.57 8.44 18.64
C ALA A 104 -3.13 6.96 18.64
N SER A 105 -4.00 6.09 18.15
CA SER A 105 -3.72 4.66 17.99
C SER A 105 -2.57 4.46 17.01
N THR A 106 -1.57 3.69 17.42
CA THR A 106 -0.36 3.42 16.64
C THR A 106 -0.18 1.92 16.46
N ASN A 107 0.13 1.50 15.24
CA ASN A 107 0.47 0.12 14.91
C ASN A 107 1.95 0.01 14.53
N LEU A 108 2.69 -0.83 15.23
CA LEU A 108 4.09 -1.12 14.91
C LEU A 108 4.17 -2.36 13.99
N ILE A 109 4.84 -2.20 12.84
CA ILE A 109 4.99 -3.27 11.86
C ILE A 109 5.88 -4.39 12.43
N GLY A 110 5.33 -5.61 12.50
CA GLY A 110 6.02 -6.80 13.01
C GLY A 110 5.68 -7.17 14.45
N THR A 111 4.78 -6.44 15.10
CA THR A 111 4.19 -6.77 16.40
C THR A 111 2.66 -6.85 16.26
N PRO A 112 2.13 -7.81 15.49
CA PRO A 112 0.69 -7.93 15.31
C PRO A 112 -0.01 -8.19 16.66
N GLY A 113 -1.17 -7.58 16.86
CA GLY A 113 -2.01 -7.80 18.03
C GLY A 113 -1.60 -7.03 19.29
N ILE A 114 -0.60 -6.15 19.22
CA ILE A 114 -0.28 -5.22 20.31
C ILE A 114 -0.73 -3.82 19.91
N LEU A 115 -1.58 -3.22 20.74
CA LEU A 115 -2.03 -1.84 20.57
C LEU A 115 -1.02 -0.90 21.24
N TYR A 116 -0.61 0.14 20.51
CA TYR A 116 0.22 1.22 21.04
C TYR A 116 -0.49 2.55 20.91
N THR A 117 -0.07 3.52 21.69
CA THR A 117 -0.58 4.90 21.59
C THR A 117 0.57 5.89 21.44
N TRP A 118 0.28 7.00 20.77
CA TRP A 118 1.18 8.14 20.72
C TRP A 118 0.99 9.01 21.96
N GLN A 119 2.06 9.27 22.70
CA GLN A 119 2.06 10.15 23.88
C GLN A 119 3.37 10.94 23.91
N ASP A 120 3.25 12.27 23.97
CA ASP A 120 4.34 13.22 24.19
C ASP A 120 5.53 13.01 23.23
N GLY A 121 5.21 12.84 21.95
CA GLY A 121 6.20 12.65 20.89
C GLY A 121 6.75 11.22 20.79
N GLN A 122 6.17 10.26 21.49
CA GLN A 122 6.69 8.89 21.57
C GLN A 122 5.59 7.84 21.48
N VAL A 123 5.97 6.65 21.03
CA VAL A 123 5.07 5.47 21.05
C VAL A 123 5.19 4.79 22.41
N VAL A 124 4.05 4.57 23.06
CA VAL A 124 3.97 3.88 24.35
C VAL A 124 3.05 2.66 24.27
N ASP A 125 3.31 1.67 25.12
CA ASP A 125 2.42 0.51 25.30
C ASP A 125 1.18 0.85 26.14
N GLU A 126 0.29 -0.14 26.34
CA GLU A 126 -0.93 0.01 27.15
C GLU A 126 -0.66 0.45 28.60
N LYS A 127 0.57 0.26 29.11
CA LYS A 127 0.99 0.68 30.44
C LYS A 127 1.68 2.05 30.43
N GLY A 128 1.66 2.77 29.31
CA GLY A 128 2.33 4.06 29.15
C GLY A 128 3.85 3.97 29.06
N ARG A 129 4.42 2.78 28.88
CA ARG A 129 5.88 2.61 28.80
C ARG A 129 6.36 2.88 27.40
N LYS A 130 7.41 3.69 27.27
CA LYS A 130 8.10 3.95 26.01
C LYS A 130 8.51 2.64 25.35
N VAL A 131 8.16 2.50 24.07
CA VAL A 131 8.55 1.36 23.26
C VAL A 131 9.95 1.58 22.69
N ASP A 132 10.81 0.58 22.86
CA ASP A 132 12.10 0.51 22.19
C ASP A 132 11.90 0.01 20.74
N LEU A 133 11.82 0.97 19.81
CA LEU A 133 11.55 0.70 18.40
C LEU A 133 12.65 -0.13 17.72
N GLU A 134 13.91 -0.02 18.17
CA GLU A 134 15.02 -0.81 17.61
C GLU A 134 14.90 -2.28 17.99
N LYS A 135 14.51 -2.58 19.23
CA LYS A 135 14.18 -3.96 19.63
C LYS A 135 13.00 -4.54 18.84
N VAL A 136 11.98 -3.73 18.56
CA VAL A 136 10.82 -4.14 17.75
C VAL A 136 11.25 -4.47 16.31
N LYS A 137 12.04 -3.60 15.67
CA LYS A 137 12.59 -3.84 14.32
C LYS A 137 13.41 -5.13 14.27
N ALA A 138 14.27 -5.38 15.26
CA ALA A 138 15.09 -6.59 15.32
C ALA A 138 14.24 -7.88 15.42
N LYS A 139 13.16 -7.85 16.21
CA LYS A 139 12.21 -8.98 16.31
C LYS A 139 11.44 -9.20 15.00
N SER A 140 10.98 -8.13 14.35
CA SER A 140 10.26 -8.18 13.07
C SER A 140 11.10 -8.84 11.96
N LYS A 141 12.40 -8.51 11.87
CA LYS A 141 13.33 -9.14 10.91
C LYS A 141 13.47 -10.64 11.15
N LYS A 142 13.56 -11.10 12.41
CA LYS A 142 13.66 -12.53 12.74
C LYS A 142 12.41 -13.32 12.34
N VAL A 143 11.21 -12.74 12.48
CA VAL A 143 9.94 -13.38 12.08
C VAL A 143 9.84 -13.52 10.55
N LYS A 144 10.27 -12.50 9.79
CA LYS A 144 10.29 -12.57 8.32
C LYS A 144 11.19 -13.68 7.78
N VAL A 145 12.35 -13.92 8.41
CA VAL A 145 13.27 -14.98 8.00
C VAL A 145 12.65 -16.37 8.18
N LYS A 146 11.88 -16.60 9.25
CA LYS A 146 11.24 -17.91 9.51
C LYS A 146 10.09 -18.26 8.57
N ARG A 147 9.43 -17.27 7.96
CA ARG A 147 8.26 -17.48 7.06
C ARG A 147 8.63 -17.75 5.60
N ARG A 148 9.91 -17.69 5.23
CA ARG A 148 10.40 -18.16 3.92
C ARG A 148 10.77 -19.66 4.04
N LYS A 149 9.79 -20.54 3.84
CA LYS A 149 9.98 -21.96 3.51
C LYS A 149 8.89 -22.38 2.53
#